data_AF-A0A2G5IVS5-F1
#
_entry.id   AF-A0A2G5IVS5-F1
#
_cell.length_a   1.000
_cell.length_b   1.000
_cell.length_c   1.000
_cell.angle_alpha   90.00
_cell.angle_beta   90.00
_cell.angle_gamma   90.00
#
_symmetry.space_group_name_H-M   'P 1'
#
loop_
_entity.id
_entity.type
_entity.pdbx_description
1 polymer ?
#
loop_
_entity_poly.entity_id
_entity_poly.type
_entity_poly.pdbx_seq_one_letter_code
_entity_poly.pdbx_strand_id
1 'polypeptide(L)'
;MSTRTSRFPGSGTIIEESRNKGITEGEAKGRAEDILRILDVRDIEVPESDRERITTCTDLDTLGTWFDRALTATSTEELFAEA
;
A
#
# COMPACT_ATOMS: atom_id res chain seq x y z
N MET A 1 -47.62 -11.08 -23.06
CA MET A 1 -46.74 -9.97 -22.62
C MET A 1 -46.57 -10.03 -21.12
N SER A 2 -45.38 -10.39 -20.64
CA SER A 2 -45.05 -10.24 -19.21
C SER A 2 -43.55 -10.06 -19.09
N THR A 3 -43.09 -8.81 -19.11
CA THR A 3 -41.71 -8.45 -18.78
C THR A 3 -41.60 -8.46 -17.26
N ARG A 4 -41.23 -9.60 -16.69
CA ARG A 4 -40.80 -9.69 -15.30
C ARG A 4 -39.40 -9.10 -15.19
N THR A 5 -39.32 -7.77 -15.29
CA THR A 5 -38.15 -7.02 -14.85
C THR A 5 -38.13 -7.12 -13.34
N SER A 6 -37.27 -8.01 -12.84
CA SER A 6 -36.90 -8.10 -11.44
C SER A 6 -36.18 -6.81 -11.05
N ARG A 7 -36.95 -5.79 -10.66
CA ARG A 7 -36.43 -4.61 -9.97
C ARG A 7 -36.24 -4.99 -8.51
N PHE A 8 -35.05 -5.50 -8.20
CA PHE A 8 -34.61 -5.77 -6.83
C PHE A 8 -34.00 -4.46 -6.29
N PRO A 9 -34.60 -3.80 -5.28
CA PRO A 9 -34.02 -2.61 -4.66
C PRO A 9 -33.08 -3.08 -3.54
N GLY A 10 -31.78 -2.92 -3.74
CA GLY A 10 -30.80 -3.31 -2.71
C GLY A 10 -29.32 -3.17 -3.10
N SER A 11 -29.01 -2.91 -4.37
CA SER A 11 -27.63 -2.76 -4.82
C SER A 11 -27.27 -1.28 -4.94
N GLY A 12 -27.04 -0.64 -3.80
CA GLY A 12 -26.60 0.74 -3.79
C GLY A 12 -26.31 1.19 -2.38
N THR A 13 -25.06 1.63 -2.20
CA THR A 13 -24.54 2.44 -1.09
C THR A 13 -24.10 1.66 0.16
N ILE A 14 -22.93 2.02 0.69
CA ILE A 14 -22.24 1.54 1.90
C ILE A 14 -21.19 0.42 1.70
N ILE A 15 -21.54 -0.80 1.28
CA ILE A 15 -20.58 -1.94 1.35
C ILE A 15 -19.41 -1.80 0.34
N GLU A 16 -19.66 -1.27 -0.85
CA GLU A 16 -18.63 -1.13 -1.88
C GLU A 16 -17.58 -0.05 -1.56
N GLU A 17 -18.00 1.10 -1.04
CA GLU A 17 -17.07 2.18 -0.66
C GLU A 17 -16.20 1.78 0.54
N SER A 18 -16.78 1.08 1.52
CA SER A 18 -16.02 0.52 2.65
C SER A 18 -15.04 -0.57 2.22
N ARG A 19 -15.41 -1.42 1.25
CA ARG A 19 -14.50 -2.45 0.73
C ARG A 19 -13.32 -1.85 -0.01
N ASN A 20 -13.56 -0.80 -0.81
CA ASN A 20 -12.49 -0.17 -1.57
C ASN A 20 -11.47 0.53 -0.66
N LYS A 21 -11.93 1.23 0.39
CA LYS A 21 -11.05 1.84 1.39
C LYS A 21 -10.19 0.82 2.14
N GLY A 22 -10.82 -0.27 2.60
CA GLY A 22 -10.12 -1.32 3.32
C GLY A 22 -9.07 -2.07 2.49
N ILE A 23 -9.29 -2.22 1.18
CA ILE A 23 -8.30 -2.80 0.27
C ILE A 23 -7.11 -1.85 0.09
N THR A 24 -7.35 -0.56 -0.17
CA THR A 24 -6.27 0.41 -0.38
C THR A 24 -5.40 0.62 0.85
N GLU A 25 -6.00 0.68 2.04
CA GLU A 25 -5.25 0.81 3.30
C GLU A 25 -4.45 -0.48 3.61
N GLY A 26 -5.03 -1.65 3.29
CA GLY A 26 -4.35 -2.94 3.42
C GLY A 26 -3.19 -3.10 2.44
N GLU A 27 -3.34 -2.65 1.20
CA GLU A 27 -2.30 -2.67 0.17
C GLU A 27 -1.13 -1.77 0.53
N ALA A 28 -1.40 -0.55 1.02
CA ALA A 28 -0.34 0.38 1.44
C ALA A 28 0.44 -0.18 2.63
N LYS A 29 -0.26 -0.70 3.64
CA LYS A 29 0.39 -1.34 4.79
C LYS A 29 1.19 -2.57 4.40
N GLY A 30 0.66 -3.42 3.51
CA GLY A 30 1.38 -4.58 2.99
C GLY A 30 2.63 -4.19 2.19
N ARG A 31 2.54 -3.14 1.35
CA ARG A 31 3.70 -2.60 0.62
C ARG A 31 4.79 -2.12 1.58
N ALA A 32 4.39 -1.39 2.62
CA ALA A 32 5.30 -0.90 3.65
C ALA A 32 6.02 -2.06 4.38
N GLU A 33 5.28 -3.11 4.75
CA GLU A 33 5.85 -4.31 5.36
C GLU A 33 6.83 -5.04 4.42
N ASP A 34 6.52 -5.10 3.11
CA ASP A 34 7.41 -5.71 2.12
C ASP A 34 8.71 -4.92 1.93
N ILE A 35 8.66 -3.59 1.91
CA ILE A 35 9.86 -2.74 1.85
C ILE A 35 10.74 -2.99 3.06
N LEU A 36 10.18 -2.98 4.27
CA LEU A 36 10.92 -3.25 5.50
C LEU A 36 11.57 -4.63 5.48
N ARG A 37 10.88 -5.63 4.93
CA ARG A 37 11.42 -6.98 4.81
C ARG A 37 12.55 -7.09 3.81
N ILE A 38 12.51 -6.35 2.70
CA ILE A 38 13.64 -6.27 1.76
C ILE A 38 14.85 -5.66 2.45
N LEU A 39 14.65 -4.56 3.18
CA LEU A 39 15.72 -3.89 3.92
C LEU A 39 16.35 -4.80 4.98
N ASP A 40 15.52 -5.56 5.71
CA ASP A 40 15.96 -6.57 6.69
C ASP A 40 16.79 -7.69 6.04
N VAL A 41 16.30 -8.25 4.92
CA VAL A 41 17.03 -9.29 4.15
C VAL A 41 18.37 -8.77 3.61
N ARG A 42 18.46 -7.47 3.35
CA ARG A 42 19.65 -6.80 2.83
C ARG A 42 20.62 -6.35 3.93
N ASP A 43 20.29 -6.62 5.19
CA ASP A 43 21.07 -6.17 6.36
C ASP A 43 21.24 -4.63 6.39
N ILE A 44 20.23 -3.91 5.87
CA ILE A 44 20.21 -2.45 5.90
C ILE A 44 19.61 -2.03 7.22
N GLU A 45 20.39 -1.29 8.01
CA GLU A 45 19.93 -0.74 9.28
C GLU A 45 18.84 0.32 9.01
N VAL A 46 17.58 -0.03 9.32
CA VAL A 46 16.44 0.88 9.20
C VAL A 46 16.17 1.48 10.57
N PRO A 47 16.42 2.79 10.78
CA PRO A 47 16.09 3.43 12.04
C PRO A 47 14.57 3.45 12.22
N GLU A 48 14.13 3.44 13.49
CA GLU A 48 12.71 3.38 13.83
C GLU A 48 11.90 4.55 13.21
N SER A 49 12.51 5.73 13.08
CA SER A 49 11.94 6.90 12.40
C SER A 49 11.61 6.64 10.93
N ASP A 50 12.48 5.92 10.21
CA ASP A 50 12.28 5.58 8.80
C ASP A 50 11.23 4.48 8.65
N ARG A 51 11.22 3.53 9.59
CA ARG A 51 10.20 2.48 9.67
C ARG A 51 8.82 3.09 9.89
N GLU A 52 8.71 4.05 10.80
CA GLU A 52 7.46 4.75 11.06
C GLU A 52 7.02 5.56 9.83
N ARG A 53 7.96 6.22 9.14
CA ARG A 53 7.70 6.92 7.87
C ARG A 53 7.18 5.99 6.77
N ILE A 54 7.73 4.79 6.63
CA ILE A 54 7.29 3.80 5.64
C ILE A 54 5.89 3.28 5.99
N THR A 55 5.64 2.94 7.25
CA THR A 55 4.36 2.37 7.71
C THR A 55 3.22 3.39 7.80
N THR A 56 3.53 4.67 7.98
CA THR A 56 2.54 5.77 7.97
C THR A 56 2.23 6.29 6.56
N CYS A 57 3.04 5.94 5.56
CA CYS A 57 2.80 6.31 4.17
C CYS A 57 1.62 5.49 3.61
N THR A 58 0.61 6.19 3.09
CA THR A 58 -0.56 5.57 2.44
C THR A 58 -0.52 5.72 0.92
N ASP A 59 0.53 6.34 0.39
CA ASP A 59 0.68 6.62 -1.04
C ASP A 59 1.31 5.42 -1.75
N LEU A 60 0.50 4.69 -2.51
CA LEU A 60 0.93 3.46 -3.17
C LEU A 60 2.01 3.69 -4.24
N ASP A 61 1.98 4.83 -4.93
CA ASP A 61 2.99 5.19 -5.93
C ASP A 61 4.35 5.48 -5.28
N THR A 62 4.36 6.21 -4.17
CA THR A 62 5.56 6.46 -3.36
C THR A 62 6.11 5.15 -2.77
N LEU A 63 5.25 4.33 -2.17
CA LEU A 63 5.62 3.01 -1.65
C LEU A 63 6.15 2.10 -2.76
N GLY A 64 5.55 2.12 -3.94
CA GLY A 64 6.02 1.37 -5.11
C GLY A 64 7.43 1.81 -5.53
N THR A 65 7.67 3.11 -5.58
CA THR A 65 8.98 3.67 -5.91
C THR A 65 10.03 3.29 -4.87
N TRP A 66 9.69 3.35 -3.58
CA TRP A 66 10.57 2.89 -2.50
C TRP A 66 10.82 1.39 -2.57
N PHE A 67 9.83 0.58 -2.95
CA PHE A 67 9.99 -0.86 -3.14
C PHE A 67 10.99 -1.18 -4.26
N ASP A 68 10.84 -0.57 -5.44
CA ASP A 68 11.80 -0.73 -6.54
C ASP A 68 13.21 -0.25 -6.14
N ARG A 69 13.29 0.87 -5.41
CA ARG A 69 14.56 1.36 -4.87
C ARG A 69 15.15 0.43 -3.82
N ALA A 70 14.36 -0.18 -2.94
CA ALA A 70 14.85 -1.10 -1.91
C ALA A 70 15.60 -2.30 -2.53
N LEU A 71 15.26 -2.68 -3.76
CA LEU A 71 15.94 -3.74 -4.49
C LEU A 71 17.36 -3.33 -4.92
N THR A 72 17.59 -2.06 -5.24
CA THR A 72 18.88 -1.55 -5.73
C THR A 72 19.68 -0.79 -4.68
N ALA A 73 18.99 -0.17 -3.71
CA ALA A 73 19.56 0.67 -2.68
C ALA A 73 20.40 -0.15 -1.71
N THR A 74 21.42 0.52 -1.17
CA THR A 74 22.34 -0.03 -0.17
C THR A 74 22.12 0.59 1.22
N SER A 75 21.27 1.61 1.31
CA SER A 75 20.93 2.32 2.55
C SER A 75 19.51 2.89 2.52
N THR A 76 18.97 3.24 3.69
CA THR A 76 17.67 3.95 3.78
C THR A 76 17.74 5.35 3.16
N GLU A 77 18.90 6.00 3.20
CA GLU A 77 19.08 7.31 2.54
C GLU A 77 18.90 7.22 1.02
N GLU A 78 19.42 6.16 0.37
CA GLU A 78 19.18 5.91 -1.06
C GLU A 78 17.71 5.54 -1.35
N LEU A 79 17.03 4.88 -0.42
CA LEU A 79 15.61 4.56 -0.53
C LEU A 79 14.75 5.85 -0.59
N PHE A 80 15.07 6.82 0.26
CA PHE A 80 14.34 8.09 0.38
C PHE A 80 14.88 9.22 -0.49
N ALA A 81 16.02 9.04 -1.17
CA ALA A 81 16.58 10.04 -2.06
C ALA A 81 15.57 10.38 -3.18
N GLU A 82 15.03 11.60 -3.15
CA GLU A 82 14.35 12.19 -4.30
C GLU A 82 15.38 12.45 -5.40
N ALA A 83 15.01 12.14 -6.64
CA ALA A 83 15.80 12.52 -7.81
C ALA A 83 15.70 14.03 -8.05
#